data_AF-A0A5J9T7R1-F1
#
_entry.id   AF-A0A5J9T7R1-F1
#
_cell.length_a   1.000
_cell.length_b   1.000
_cell.length_c   1.000
_cell.angle_alpha   90.00
_cell.angle_beta   90.00
_cell.angle_gamma   90.00
#
_symmetry.space_group_name_H-M   'P 1'
#
loop_
_entity.id
_entity.type
_entity.pdbx_description
1 polymer ?
#
loop_
_entity_poly.entity_id
_entity_poly.type
_entity_poly.pdbx_seq_one_letter_code
_entity_poly.pdbx_strand_id
1 'polypeptide(L)'
;MRRRVGAAPATLAVLAFHHLSPAVAGPGAAALRDLRLVNVVIRGAWPCLPLLEALTLDNLVVEAPLFPPGTFQRLEDLCVSVSEIRPGRRSRTAWTYACPASRGSSWTTSGPLGDVTVVAPALEVLIMNCNVGCESDYRSFTLRAPRLRGLAWHNQFAEHMDMDVGSPGGVAEGVIELTWNGAFLRRSSKEYRALMMRMLEGLLPELPLEQLADAVRPYIALDKYMVDGTDEDELLPEEKLTCDLDALMSSLQI
;
A
#
# COMPACT_ATOMS: atom_id res chain seq x y z
N MET A 1 -36.67 -23.79 32.03
CA MET A 1 -35.29 -23.40 31.66
C MET A 1 -35.20 -23.26 30.14
N ARG A 2 -35.21 -22.04 29.61
CA ARG A 2 -34.95 -21.76 28.18
C ARG A 2 -33.54 -21.16 28.09
N ARG A 3 -32.60 -21.90 27.50
CA ARG A 3 -31.26 -21.40 27.16
C ARG A 3 -31.43 -20.29 26.12
N ARG A 4 -31.01 -19.07 26.45
CA ARG A 4 -30.73 -18.01 25.48
C ARG A 4 -29.49 -18.45 24.70
N VAL A 5 -29.68 -18.77 23.42
CA VAL A 5 -28.57 -18.81 22.46
C VAL A 5 -28.18 -17.36 22.22
N GLY A 6 -26.95 -17.01 22.58
CA GLY A 6 -26.39 -15.68 22.33
C GLY A 6 -26.33 -15.44 20.83
N ALA A 7 -27.00 -14.37 20.38
CA ALA A 7 -26.85 -13.90 19.01
C ALA A 7 -25.42 -13.37 18.86
N ALA A 8 -24.66 -13.96 17.93
CA ALA A 8 -23.43 -13.36 17.44
C ALA A 8 -23.75 -11.97 16.86
N PRO A 9 -22.90 -10.95 17.04
CA PRO A 9 -23.12 -9.65 16.44
C PRO A 9 -23.20 -9.82 14.92
N ALA A 10 -24.27 -9.33 14.31
CA ALA A 10 -24.45 -9.39 12.87
C ALA A 10 -23.38 -8.54 12.17
N THR A 11 -22.45 -9.18 11.49
CA THR A 11 -21.45 -8.51 10.63
C THR A 11 -22.17 -7.94 9.41
N LEU A 12 -22.13 -6.62 9.26
CA LEU A 12 -22.59 -5.96 8.03
C LEU A 12 -21.39 -5.89 7.08
N ALA A 13 -21.49 -6.57 5.95
CA ALA A 13 -20.51 -6.53 4.86
C ALA A 13 -21.18 -5.95 3.61
N VAL A 14 -20.54 -4.96 2.98
CA VAL A 14 -21.02 -4.36 1.72
C VAL A 14 -20.01 -4.65 0.61
N LEU A 15 -20.52 -5.16 -0.51
CA LEU A 15 -19.77 -5.41 -1.74
C LEU A 15 -20.36 -4.53 -2.86
N ALA A 16 -19.56 -3.61 -3.39
CA ALA A 16 -19.97 -2.71 -4.47
C ALA A 16 -19.17 -3.00 -5.74
N PHE A 17 -19.86 -3.19 -6.87
CA PHE A 17 -19.26 -3.45 -8.19
C PHE A 17 -19.65 -2.36 -9.20
N HIS A 18 -18.69 -1.84 -9.97
CA HIS A 18 -18.95 -0.98 -11.14
C HIS A 18 -19.78 0.28 -10.87
N HIS A 19 -19.80 0.76 -9.63
CA HIS A 19 -20.60 1.92 -9.24
C HIS A 19 -19.78 3.21 -9.24
N LEU A 20 -20.36 4.28 -9.81
CA LEU A 20 -19.94 5.66 -9.54
C LEU A 20 -20.26 5.94 -8.07
N SER A 21 -19.24 5.85 -7.19
CA SER A 21 -19.28 6.16 -5.76
C SER A 21 -20.45 5.56 -4.97
N PRO A 22 -20.32 4.36 -4.36
CA PRO A 22 -21.36 3.81 -3.51
C PRO A 22 -21.70 4.79 -2.39
N ALA A 23 -22.96 5.19 -2.30
CA ALA A 23 -23.47 6.00 -1.20
C ALA A 23 -23.68 5.09 0.02
N VAL A 24 -22.60 4.79 0.75
CA VAL A 24 -22.69 4.11 2.05
C VAL A 24 -23.18 5.16 3.06
N ALA A 25 -24.50 5.23 3.26
CA ALA A 25 -25.13 6.23 4.10
C ALA A 25 -26.20 5.61 5.02
N GLY A 26 -26.56 6.34 6.08
CA GLY A 26 -27.62 5.95 7.01
C GLY A 26 -27.13 5.13 8.22
N PRO A 27 -28.05 4.71 9.11
CA PRO A 27 -27.70 4.07 10.39
C PRO A 27 -26.90 2.77 10.24
N GLY A 28 -27.08 2.05 9.14
CA GLY A 28 -26.33 0.83 8.83
C GLY A 28 -24.84 1.11 8.56
N ALA A 29 -24.50 2.26 7.98
CA ALA A 29 -23.10 2.65 7.72
C ALA A 29 -22.31 2.81 9.04
N ALA A 30 -22.96 3.32 10.09
CA ALA A 30 -22.33 3.48 11.39
C ALA A 30 -22.04 2.15 12.10
N ALA A 31 -22.75 1.08 11.72
CA ALA A 31 -22.57 -0.27 12.25
C ALA A 31 -21.71 -1.17 11.33
N LEU A 32 -21.24 -0.64 10.20
CA LEU A 32 -20.44 -1.38 9.24
C LEU A 32 -19.09 -1.73 9.83
N ARG A 33 -18.74 -3.01 9.78
CA ARG A 33 -17.44 -3.55 10.23
C ARG A 33 -16.54 -3.90 9.06
N ASP A 34 -17.13 -4.45 8.01
CA ASP A 34 -16.35 -4.90 6.84
C ASP A 34 -16.86 -4.20 5.57
N LEU A 35 -15.95 -3.55 4.84
CA LEU A 35 -16.27 -2.91 3.57
C LEU A 35 -15.35 -3.43 2.48
N ARG A 36 -15.95 -3.97 1.41
CA ARG A 36 -15.21 -4.36 0.21
C ARG A 36 -15.72 -3.59 -1.00
N LEU A 37 -14.82 -2.82 -1.62
CA LEU A 37 -15.11 -2.07 -2.83
C LEU A 37 -14.32 -2.68 -3.99
N VAL A 38 -14.98 -2.93 -5.11
CA VAL A 38 -14.37 -3.55 -6.30
C VAL A 38 -14.78 -2.78 -7.55
N ASN A 39 -13.82 -2.34 -8.37
CA ASN A 39 -14.10 -1.60 -9.61
C ASN A 39 -14.94 -0.32 -9.36
N VAL A 40 -14.56 0.48 -8.36
CA VAL A 40 -15.31 1.66 -7.92
C VAL A 40 -14.47 2.92 -8.05
N VAL A 41 -15.12 4.03 -8.42
CA VAL A 41 -14.50 5.37 -8.37
C VAL A 41 -15.03 6.11 -7.14
N ILE A 42 -14.15 6.49 -6.23
CA ILE A 42 -14.50 7.28 -5.03
C ILE A 42 -14.22 8.74 -5.32
N ARG A 43 -15.29 9.55 -5.36
CA ARG A 43 -15.23 10.99 -5.60
C ARG A 43 -15.74 11.73 -4.37
N GLY A 44 -14.83 12.33 -3.60
CA GLY A 44 -15.18 13.13 -2.42
C GLY A 44 -14.85 12.46 -1.09
N ALA A 45 -15.40 13.01 -0.01
CA ALA A 45 -15.09 12.55 1.34
C ALA A 45 -15.65 11.15 1.61
N TRP A 46 -14.88 10.36 2.37
CA TRP A 46 -15.34 9.09 2.89
C TRP A 46 -16.56 9.28 3.82
N PRO A 47 -17.53 8.35 3.78
CA PRO A 47 -18.58 8.30 4.80
C PRO A 47 -17.95 8.05 6.18
N CYS A 48 -18.61 8.53 7.23
CA CYS A 48 -18.17 8.25 8.60
C CYS A 48 -18.44 6.77 8.94
N LEU A 49 -17.38 5.99 9.10
CA LEU A 49 -17.43 4.55 9.37
C LEU A 49 -16.70 4.23 10.69
N PRO A 50 -17.26 4.63 11.85
CA PRO A 50 -16.56 4.60 13.14
C PRO A 50 -16.30 3.18 13.69
N LEU A 51 -17.04 2.18 13.20
CA LEU A 51 -16.92 0.79 13.61
C LEU A 51 -16.25 -0.10 12.55
N LEU A 52 -15.69 0.49 11.49
CA LEU A 52 -15.03 -0.27 10.43
C LEU A 52 -13.77 -0.92 10.98
N GLU A 53 -13.74 -2.24 10.91
CA GLU A 53 -12.67 -3.15 11.35
C GLU A 53 -11.86 -3.62 10.12
N ALA A 54 -12.49 -3.88 8.97
CA ALA A 54 -11.82 -4.30 7.74
C ALA A 54 -12.22 -3.48 6.50
N LEU A 55 -11.22 -3.11 5.68
CA LEU A 55 -11.40 -2.40 4.42
C LEU A 55 -10.61 -3.09 3.29
N THR A 56 -11.31 -3.53 2.26
CA THR A 56 -10.69 -4.06 1.03
C THR A 56 -11.04 -3.17 -0.16
N LEU A 57 -10.02 -2.72 -0.86
CA LEU A 57 -10.06 -1.84 -2.02
C LEU A 57 -9.45 -2.57 -3.21
N ASP A 58 -10.27 -2.96 -4.19
CA ASP A 58 -9.81 -3.69 -5.37
C ASP A 58 -10.14 -2.93 -6.67
N ASN A 59 -9.12 -2.61 -7.46
CA ASN A 59 -9.22 -1.90 -8.73
C ASN A 59 -10.03 -0.59 -8.65
N LEU A 60 -9.70 0.28 -7.70
CA LEU A 60 -10.36 1.57 -7.52
C LEU A 60 -9.60 2.73 -8.12
N VAL A 61 -10.35 3.79 -8.46
CA VAL A 61 -9.78 5.14 -8.65
C VAL A 61 -10.27 6.02 -7.51
N VAL A 62 -9.38 6.47 -6.65
CA VAL A 62 -9.73 7.33 -5.51
C VAL A 62 -9.30 8.75 -5.83
N GLU A 63 -10.26 9.66 -6.02
CA GLU A 63 -10.03 11.08 -6.33
C GLU A 63 -10.13 11.97 -5.07
N ALA A 64 -9.76 11.42 -3.92
CA ALA A 64 -9.87 12.03 -2.60
C ALA A 64 -8.75 11.50 -1.67
N PRO A 65 -8.48 12.15 -0.52
CA PRO A 65 -7.59 11.57 0.48
C PRO A 65 -8.09 10.18 0.88
N LEU A 66 -7.28 9.15 0.65
CA LEU A 66 -7.66 7.77 0.89
C LEU A 66 -7.97 7.51 2.37
N PHE A 67 -7.22 8.17 3.28
CA PHE A 67 -7.43 8.08 4.72
C PHE A 67 -7.47 9.48 5.35
N PRO A 68 -8.63 10.16 5.32
CA PRO A 68 -8.77 11.42 6.03
C PRO A 68 -8.57 11.18 7.53
N PRO A 69 -7.80 12.02 8.24
CA PRO A 69 -7.58 11.87 9.67
C PRO A 69 -8.91 11.75 10.42
N GLY A 70 -9.02 10.76 11.32
CA GLY A 70 -10.23 10.57 12.11
C GLY A 70 -11.26 9.59 11.54
N THR A 71 -11.12 9.15 10.28
CA THR A 71 -12.18 8.35 9.60
C THR A 71 -12.19 6.88 10.02
N PHE A 72 -11.02 6.28 10.24
CA PHE A 72 -10.84 4.83 10.39
C PHE A 72 -10.13 4.49 11.71
N GLN A 73 -10.75 4.84 12.84
CA GLN A 73 -10.13 4.68 14.17
C GLN A 73 -10.01 3.23 14.64
N ARG A 74 -10.82 2.32 14.09
CA ARG A 74 -10.88 0.91 14.48
C ARG A 74 -10.48 -0.04 13.36
N LEU A 75 -9.91 0.49 12.28
CA LEU A 75 -9.49 -0.31 11.14
C LEU A 75 -8.31 -1.17 11.55
N GLU A 76 -8.53 -2.47 11.59
CA GLU A 76 -7.59 -3.54 11.93
C GLU A 76 -6.98 -4.14 10.66
N ASP A 77 -7.78 -4.31 9.60
CA ASP A 77 -7.35 -4.91 8.34
C ASP A 77 -7.53 -3.96 7.15
N LEU A 78 -6.44 -3.70 6.41
CA LEU A 78 -6.46 -2.92 5.17
C LEU A 78 -5.83 -3.70 4.03
N CYS A 79 -6.60 -3.91 2.96
CA CYS A 79 -6.12 -4.49 1.72
C CYS A 79 -6.40 -3.53 0.56
N VAL A 80 -5.35 -3.17 -0.19
CA VAL A 80 -5.44 -2.33 -1.39
C VAL A 80 -4.80 -3.06 -2.56
N SER A 81 -5.61 -3.39 -3.55
CA SER A 81 -5.24 -4.13 -4.75
C SER A 81 -5.48 -3.29 -6.01
N VAL A 82 -4.47 -3.18 -6.87
CA VAL A 82 -4.54 -2.61 -8.25
C VAL A 82 -5.28 -1.27 -8.29
N SER A 83 -5.17 -0.46 -7.24
CA SER A 83 -5.96 0.76 -7.09
C SER A 83 -5.12 2.00 -7.37
N GLU A 84 -5.65 2.90 -8.18
CA GLU A 84 -5.05 4.20 -8.49
C GLU A 84 -5.55 5.26 -7.51
N ILE A 85 -4.63 5.83 -6.72
CA ILE A 85 -4.94 6.93 -5.81
C ILE A 85 -4.55 8.25 -6.48
N ARG A 86 -5.55 8.99 -6.98
CA ARG A 86 -5.37 10.30 -7.59
C ARG A 86 -5.60 11.40 -6.55
N PRO A 87 -4.66 12.36 -6.40
CA PRO A 87 -4.93 13.52 -5.56
C PRO A 87 -6.15 14.28 -6.11
N GLY A 88 -7.14 14.52 -5.26
CA GLY A 88 -8.37 15.21 -5.65
C GLY A 88 -8.06 16.56 -6.30
N ARG A 89 -8.74 16.87 -7.42
CA ARG A 89 -8.52 18.04 -8.31
C ARG A 89 -8.51 19.43 -7.64
N ARG A 90 -8.70 19.54 -6.32
CA ARG A 90 -8.80 20.80 -5.58
C ARG A 90 -7.58 21.19 -4.74
N SER A 91 -6.52 20.39 -4.67
CA SER A 91 -5.26 20.83 -4.05
C SER A 91 -4.20 21.18 -5.10
N ARG A 92 -4.46 22.23 -5.89
CA ARG A 92 -3.39 22.95 -6.62
C ARG A 92 -2.89 24.08 -5.73
N THR A 93 -2.27 23.76 -4.60
CA THR A 93 -1.26 24.66 -4.02
C THR A 93 0.07 24.27 -4.63
N ALA A 94 0.54 25.11 -5.54
CA ALA A 94 1.81 24.98 -6.21
C ALA A 94 2.94 24.99 -5.18
N TRP A 95 3.70 23.90 -5.09
CA TRP A 95 5.03 23.90 -4.50
C TRP A 95 6.02 23.73 -5.64
N THR A 96 6.57 24.85 -6.09
CA THR A 96 7.74 24.89 -6.97
C THR A 96 8.96 24.39 -6.20
N TYR A 97 9.37 23.17 -6.45
CA TYR A 97 10.77 22.77 -6.28
C TYR A 97 11.45 22.87 -7.64
N ALA A 98 12.38 23.82 -7.75
CA ALA A 98 13.24 23.97 -8.91
C ALA A 98 14.27 22.82 -8.89
N CYS A 99 14.14 21.88 -9.82
CA CYS A 99 15.23 20.97 -10.19
C CYS A 99 15.78 21.45 -11.55
N PRO A 100 17.10 21.67 -11.72
CA PRO A 100 17.63 22.28 -12.92
C PRO A 100 17.43 21.40 -14.16
N ALA A 101 17.15 22.07 -15.27
CA ALA A 101 16.81 21.53 -16.57
C ALA A 101 17.65 20.31 -17.02
N SER A 102 16.96 19.23 -17.37
CA SER A 102 17.39 18.32 -18.44
C SER A 102 16.36 18.39 -19.57
N ARG A 103 16.83 18.88 -20.71
CA ARG A 103 16.09 19.04 -21.96
C ARG A 103 15.95 17.69 -22.67
N GLY A 104 14.74 17.38 -23.11
CA GLY A 104 14.48 16.70 -24.37
C GLY A 104 14.07 15.23 -24.29
N SER A 105 12.76 14.96 -24.18
CA SER A 105 11.95 14.46 -25.30
C SER A 105 10.56 14.09 -24.80
N SER A 106 9.60 14.27 -25.70
CA SER A 106 8.16 14.40 -25.47
C SER A 106 7.48 13.04 -25.39
N TRP A 107 7.00 12.66 -24.20
CA TRP A 107 5.72 11.98 -23.90
C TRP A 107 5.41 12.27 -22.43
N THR A 108 4.99 13.50 -22.12
CA THR A 108 4.69 13.92 -20.76
C THR A 108 3.34 13.36 -20.32
N THR A 109 3.33 12.11 -19.87
CA THR A 109 2.40 11.63 -18.84
C THR A 109 3.20 11.52 -17.55
N SER A 110 3.51 12.68 -16.98
CA SER A 110 3.97 12.81 -15.59
C SER A 110 2.94 13.69 -14.87
N GLY A 111 1.73 13.15 -14.72
CA GLY A 111 0.85 13.64 -13.67
C GLY A 111 1.60 13.50 -12.33
N PRO A 112 1.45 14.44 -11.39
CA PRO A 112 2.15 14.36 -10.13
C PRO A 112 1.73 13.06 -9.43
N LEU A 113 2.72 12.19 -9.20
CA LEU A 113 2.58 11.02 -8.35
C LEU A 113 1.93 11.48 -7.03
N GLY A 114 0.87 10.80 -6.60
CA GLY A 114 0.10 11.20 -5.42
C GLY A 114 0.93 11.08 -4.14
N ASP A 115 0.61 11.90 -3.13
CA ASP A 115 1.04 11.64 -1.77
C ASP A 115 -0.05 10.83 -1.06
N VAL A 116 0.33 9.71 -0.48
CA VAL A 116 -0.56 8.85 0.29
C VAL A 116 -0.14 8.90 1.75
N THR A 117 -1.11 9.16 2.62
CA THR A 117 -0.90 9.10 4.06
C THR A 117 -1.95 8.19 4.65
N VAL A 118 -1.51 7.17 5.38
CA VAL A 118 -2.34 6.22 6.11
C VAL A 118 -2.08 6.43 7.60
N VAL A 119 -3.06 6.97 8.31
CA VAL A 119 -3.02 7.09 9.78
C VAL A 119 -4.11 6.19 10.36
N ALA A 120 -3.70 5.03 10.83
CA ALA A 120 -4.61 3.98 11.30
C ALA A 120 -4.05 3.37 12.60
N PRO A 121 -4.41 3.93 13.78
CA PRO A 121 -3.80 3.52 15.06
C PRO A 121 -4.18 2.10 15.51
N ALA A 122 -5.26 1.55 14.97
CA ALA A 122 -5.72 0.19 15.25
C ALA A 122 -5.25 -0.84 14.20
N LEU A 123 -4.55 -0.41 13.15
CA LEU A 123 -4.21 -1.27 12.03
C LEU A 123 -3.24 -2.36 12.45
N GLU A 124 -3.66 -3.62 12.29
CA GLU A 124 -2.88 -4.82 12.57
C GLU A 124 -2.32 -5.43 11.27
N VAL A 125 -3.04 -5.34 10.15
CA VAL A 125 -2.61 -5.93 8.87
C VAL A 125 -2.72 -4.93 7.72
N LEU A 126 -1.64 -4.75 6.97
CA LEU A 126 -1.60 -3.99 5.72
C LEU A 126 -1.18 -4.87 4.56
N ILE A 127 -2.03 -4.95 3.53
CA ILE A 127 -1.74 -5.61 2.27
C ILE A 127 -1.84 -4.57 1.15
N MET A 128 -0.73 -4.34 0.46
CA MET A 128 -0.63 -3.52 -0.74
C MET A 128 -0.26 -4.44 -1.90
N ASN A 129 -1.13 -4.56 -2.90
CA ASN A 129 -0.91 -5.46 -4.03
C ASN A 129 -1.11 -4.74 -5.36
N CYS A 130 -0.07 -4.59 -6.15
CA CYS A 130 -0.16 -4.02 -7.49
C CYS A 130 0.34 -4.98 -8.55
N ASN A 131 -0.13 -4.75 -9.77
CA ASN A 131 0.40 -5.45 -10.93
C ASN A 131 1.78 -4.88 -11.29
N VAL A 132 2.66 -5.75 -11.79
CA VAL A 132 3.93 -5.33 -12.40
C VAL A 132 3.64 -4.33 -13.52
N GLY A 133 4.38 -3.22 -13.57
CA GLY A 133 4.17 -2.20 -14.60
C GLY A 133 3.06 -1.20 -14.32
N CYS A 134 2.48 -1.18 -13.10
CA CYS A 134 1.43 -0.21 -12.78
C CYS A 134 1.94 1.24 -12.87
N GLU A 135 1.19 2.12 -13.55
CA GLU A 135 1.52 3.56 -13.66
C GLU A 135 1.16 4.36 -12.40
N SER A 136 0.54 3.73 -11.39
CA SER A 136 0.03 4.37 -10.17
C SER A 136 1.09 4.49 -9.07
N ASP A 137 2.32 4.85 -9.44
CA ASP A 137 3.41 5.09 -8.49
C ASP A 137 3.07 6.26 -7.55
N TYR A 138 3.58 6.21 -6.32
CA TYR A 138 3.42 7.30 -5.36
C TYR A 138 4.66 8.19 -5.32
N ARG A 139 4.46 9.50 -5.09
CA ARG A 139 5.55 10.41 -4.79
C ARG A 139 6.03 10.14 -3.38
N SER A 140 5.07 10.06 -2.46
CA SER A 140 5.33 9.76 -1.07
C SER A 140 4.25 8.83 -0.53
N PHE A 141 4.67 7.88 0.29
CA PHE A 141 3.79 7.01 1.05
C PHE A 141 4.19 7.09 2.52
N THR A 142 3.27 7.57 3.36
CA THR A 142 3.45 7.67 4.80
C THR A 142 2.50 6.72 5.51
N LEU A 143 3.03 5.83 6.35
CA LEU A 143 2.26 4.91 7.18
C LEU A 143 2.51 5.23 8.66
N ARG A 144 1.43 5.49 9.40
CA ARG A 144 1.40 5.59 10.87
C ARG A 144 0.44 4.54 11.41
N ALA A 145 1.00 3.39 11.80
CA ALA A 145 0.27 2.20 12.21
C ALA A 145 0.97 1.49 13.40
N PRO A 146 0.89 2.04 14.62
CA PRO A 146 1.64 1.57 15.79
C PRO A 146 1.28 0.15 16.30
N ARG A 147 0.26 -0.48 15.72
CA ARG A 147 -0.17 -1.85 16.06
C ARG A 147 0.03 -2.84 14.92
N LEU A 148 0.74 -2.42 13.87
CA LEU A 148 0.93 -3.24 12.69
C LEU A 148 1.72 -4.51 13.06
N ARG A 149 1.15 -5.66 12.72
CA ARG A 149 1.72 -7.00 12.92
C ARG A 149 2.00 -7.70 11.61
N GLY A 150 1.17 -7.48 10.60
CA GLY A 150 1.29 -8.07 9.26
C GLY A 150 1.52 -7.01 8.18
N LEU A 151 2.53 -7.22 7.32
CA LEU A 151 2.79 -6.36 6.17
C LEU A 151 3.06 -7.17 4.90
N ALA A 152 2.17 -7.07 3.91
CA ALA A 152 2.42 -7.58 2.57
C ALA A 152 2.50 -6.40 1.59
N TRP A 153 3.61 -6.26 0.87
CA TRP A 153 3.84 -5.19 -0.09
C TRP A 153 4.29 -5.77 -1.43
N HIS A 154 3.46 -5.67 -2.46
CA HIS A 154 3.72 -6.24 -3.77
C HIS A 154 3.66 -5.18 -4.87
N ASN A 155 4.78 -5.01 -5.58
CA ASN A 155 4.92 -4.27 -6.85
C ASN A 155 4.31 -2.86 -6.89
N GLN A 156 4.18 -2.21 -5.72
CA GLN A 156 3.80 -0.81 -5.62
C GLN A 156 5.06 0.02 -5.37
N PHE A 157 5.34 1.00 -6.22
CA PHE A 157 6.48 1.87 -6.03
C PHE A 157 6.08 3.19 -5.34
N ALA A 158 6.97 3.68 -4.47
CA ALA A 158 6.89 4.99 -3.86
C ALA A 158 8.28 5.67 -3.89
N GLU A 159 8.36 6.89 -4.41
CA GLU A 159 9.62 7.63 -4.46
C GLU A 159 10.15 7.98 -3.08
N HIS A 160 9.26 8.26 -2.14
CA HIS A 160 9.55 8.47 -0.73
C HIS A 160 8.68 7.54 0.11
N MET A 161 9.28 6.91 1.12
CA MET A 161 8.60 6.03 2.07
C MET A 161 8.92 6.52 3.47
N ASP A 162 7.90 6.64 4.31
CA ASP A 162 8.01 6.97 5.73
C ASP A 162 7.07 6.06 6.51
N MET A 163 7.62 5.20 7.36
CA MET A 163 6.84 4.25 8.15
C MET A 163 7.15 4.45 9.63
N ASP A 164 6.08 4.53 10.41
CA ASP A 164 6.12 4.43 11.87
C ASP A 164 5.09 3.37 12.26
N VAL A 165 5.63 2.20 12.59
CA VAL A 165 4.87 1.02 13.02
C VAL A 165 4.87 0.86 14.54
N GLY A 166 5.22 1.93 15.27
CA GLY A 166 5.24 1.94 16.73
C GLY A 166 6.47 1.22 17.27
N SER A 167 6.27 0.07 17.91
CA SER A 167 7.36 -0.68 18.52
C SER A 167 8.19 -1.41 17.46
N PRO A 168 9.53 -1.35 17.53
CA PRO A 168 10.43 -2.22 16.77
C PRO A 168 10.05 -3.68 17.01
N GLY A 169 10.02 -4.50 15.96
CA GLY A 169 9.54 -5.89 16.04
C GLY A 169 8.00 -6.03 16.15
N GLY A 170 7.23 -4.93 16.11
CA GLY A 170 5.77 -4.99 16.13
C GLY A 170 5.19 -5.75 14.93
N VAL A 171 5.82 -5.58 13.76
CA VAL A 171 5.53 -6.37 12.56
C VAL A 171 6.23 -7.72 12.69
N ALA A 172 5.45 -8.77 12.89
CA ALA A 172 5.93 -10.13 13.10
C ALA A 172 5.90 -10.97 11.82
N GLU A 173 5.06 -10.60 10.86
CA GLU A 173 4.85 -11.38 9.65
C GLU A 173 4.69 -10.51 8.40
N GLY A 174 5.05 -11.07 7.23
CA GLY A 174 4.87 -10.42 5.95
C GLY A 174 5.95 -10.66 4.90
N VAL A 175 5.81 -9.93 3.79
CA VAL A 175 6.72 -9.98 2.65
C VAL A 175 6.76 -8.63 1.94
N ILE A 176 7.94 -8.25 1.47
CA ILE A 176 8.11 -7.15 0.52
C ILE A 176 8.59 -7.75 -0.80
N GLU A 177 7.80 -7.61 -1.84
CA GLU A 177 8.05 -8.13 -3.18
C GLU A 177 8.01 -7.01 -4.22
N LEU A 178 9.12 -6.83 -4.94
CA LEU A 178 9.28 -5.81 -5.95
C LEU A 178 9.81 -6.46 -7.23
N THR A 179 8.98 -6.46 -8.26
CA THR A 179 9.29 -7.08 -9.56
C THR A 179 9.49 -6.00 -10.61
N TRP A 180 10.54 -6.14 -11.42
CA TRP A 180 10.77 -5.28 -12.56
C TRP A 180 11.23 -6.03 -13.79
N ASN A 181 10.77 -5.56 -14.94
CA ASN A 181 11.25 -5.98 -16.23
C ASN A 181 11.70 -4.73 -16.99
N GLY A 182 12.83 -4.82 -17.69
CA GLY A 182 13.45 -3.67 -18.36
C GLY A 182 12.63 -3.07 -19.51
N ALA A 183 11.47 -3.67 -19.83
CA ALA A 183 10.63 -3.34 -20.97
C ALA A 183 9.36 -2.56 -20.60
N PHE A 184 8.69 -2.87 -19.48
CA PHE A 184 7.44 -2.19 -19.09
C PHE A 184 7.62 -1.13 -18.00
N LEU A 185 8.74 -1.15 -17.28
CA LEU A 185 8.93 -0.31 -16.10
C LEU A 185 9.97 0.79 -16.33
N ARG A 186 9.58 2.03 -16.01
CA ARG A 186 10.46 3.21 -16.06
C ARG A 186 11.57 3.18 -15.00
N ARG A 187 11.49 2.26 -14.04
CA ARG A 187 12.31 2.24 -12.82
C ARG A 187 13.42 1.21 -12.92
N SER A 188 14.60 1.61 -12.47
CA SER A 188 15.78 0.76 -12.39
C SER A 188 15.74 -0.16 -11.15
N SER A 189 16.47 -1.28 -11.22
CA SER A 189 16.68 -2.18 -10.07
C SER A 189 17.27 -1.46 -8.84
N LYS A 190 18.00 -0.35 -9.04
CA LYS A 190 18.54 0.47 -7.96
C LYS A 190 17.43 1.20 -7.19
N GLU A 191 16.40 1.70 -7.87
CA GLU A 191 15.28 2.39 -7.24
C GLU A 191 14.44 1.44 -6.39
N TYR A 192 14.17 0.23 -6.87
CA TYR A 192 13.45 -0.78 -6.09
C TYR A 192 14.23 -1.24 -4.85
N ARG A 193 15.54 -1.44 -4.98
CA ARG A 193 16.40 -1.73 -3.81
C ARG A 193 16.38 -0.58 -2.80
N ALA A 194 16.43 0.67 -3.25
CA ALA A 194 16.35 1.83 -2.37
C ALA A 194 14.97 1.95 -1.68
N LEU A 195 13.87 1.63 -2.38
CA LEU A 195 12.55 1.55 -1.77
C LEU A 195 12.51 0.49 -0.67
N MET A 196 12.95 -0.74 -0.95
CA MET A 196 12.99 -1.83 0.02
C MET A 196 13.80 -1.46 1.26
N MET A 197 14.99 -0.87 1.08
CA MET A 197 15.83 -0.45 2.23
C MET A 197 15.15 0.62 3.08
N ARG A 198 14.43 1.58 2.49
CA ARG A 198 13.68 2.59 3.24
C ARG A 198 12.48 2.03 3.98
N MET A 199 11.81 1.02 3.41
CA MET A 199 10.76 0.30 4.12
C MET A 199 11.34 -0.43 5.32
N LEU A 200 12.45 -1.15 5.14
CA LEU A 200 13.12 -1.88 6.22
C LEU A 200 13.65 -0.95 7.32
N GLU A 201 14.14 0.24 6.96
CA GLU A 201 14.55 1.28 7.92
C GLU A 201 13.37 1.74 8.79
N GLY A 202 12.18 1.95 8.20
CA GLY A 202 10.98 2.30 8.96
C GLY A 202 10.40 1.16 9.81
N LEU A 203 10.68 -0.09 9.44
CA LEU A 203 10.27 -1.28 10.21
C LEU A 203 11.24 -1.62 11.35
N LEU A 204 12.52 -1.30 11.18
CA LEU A 204 13.62 -1.62 12.10
C LEU A 204 14.38 -0.34 12.50
N PRO A 205 13.72 0.64 13.15
CA PRO A 205 14.33 1.94 13.43
C PRO A 205 15.47 1.87 14.46
N GLU A 206 15.65 0.74 15.15
CA GLU A 206 16.73 0.52 16.12
C GLU A 206 18.07 0.17 15.45
N LEU A 207 18.05 -0.31 14.20
CA LEU A 207 19.26 -0.66 13.47
C LEU A 207 19.80 0.55 12.72
N PRO A 208 21.05 0.99 12.97
CA PRO A 208 21.70 1.99 12.15
C PRO A 208 21.76 1.54 10.69
N LEU A 209 21.63 2.49 9.75
CA LEU A 209 21.63 2.19 8.30
C LEU A 209 22.84 1.34 7.86
N GLU A 210 23.99 1.55 8.48
CA GLU A 210 25.24 0.80 8.22
C GLU A 210 25.12 -0.69 8.58
N GLN A 211 24.34 -1.02 9.62
CA GLN A 211 24.13 -2.40 10.08
C GLN A 211 22.88 -3.03 9.45
N LEU A 212 21.89 -2.20 9.08
CA LEU A 212 20.64 -2.66 8.49
C LEU A 212 20.90 -3.49 7.24
N ALA A 213 21.74 -3.00 6.32
CA ALA A 213 22.02 -3.69 5.07
C ALA A 213 22.63 -5.09 5.29
N ASP A 214 23.54 -5.23 6.25
CA ASP A 214 24.16 -6.51 6.58
C ASP A 214 23.18 -7.45 7.30
N ALA A 215 22.34 -6.92 8.19
CA ALA A 215 21.34 -7.68 8.94
C ALA A 215 20.23 -8.25 8.04
N VAL A 216 19.75 -7.48 7.06
CA VAL A 216 18.63 -7.89 6.19
C VAL A 216 19.08 -8.74 5.00
N ARG A 217 20.35 -8.65 4.60
CA ARG A 217 20.91 -9.34 3.43
C ARG A 217 20.58 -10.84 3.33
N PRO A 218 20.61 -11.64 4.43
CA PRO A 218 20.26 -13.06 4.36
C PRO A 218 18.78 -13.33 3.98
N TYR A 219 17.91 -12.35 4.20
CA TYR A 219 16.47 -12.45 4.00
C TYR A 219 16.00 -11.80 2.69
N ILE A 220 16.94 -11.24 1.93
CA ILE A 220 16.68 -10.64 0.62
C ILE A 220 17.10 -11.61 -0.48
N ALA A 221 16.13 -12.05 -1.29
CA ALA A 221 16.36 -12.83 -2.50
C ALA A 221 16.23 -11.94 -3.75
N LEU A 222 17.09 -12.19 -4.73
CA LEU A 222 16.95 -11.62 -6.08
C LEU A 222 16.83 -12.76 -7.09
N ASP A 223 15.61 -13.00 -7.53
CA ASP A 223 15.32 -13.98 -8.58
C ASP A 223 15.40 -13.30 -9.95
N LYS A 224 15.86 -14.06 -10.95
CA LYS A 224 15.92 -13.61 -12.35
C LYS A 224 15.32 -14.69 -13.24
N TYR A 225 14.35 -14.33 -14.06
CA TYR A 225 13.68 -15.26 -14.95
C TYR A 225 13.22 -14.55 -16.22
N MET A 226 12.77 -15.35 -17.20
CA MET A 226 12.22 -14.86 -18.46
C MET A 226 10.71 -15.00 -18.41
N VAL A 227 9.97 -13.98 -18.82
CA VAL A 227 8.51 -13.99 -18.93
C VAL A 227 8.08 -13.73 -20.36
N ASP A 228 6.94 -14.27 -20.76
CA ASP A 228 6.36 -13.97 -22.07
C ASP A 228 5.98 -12.49 -22.12
N GLY A 229 6.45 -11.79 -23.15
CA GLY A 229 6.05 -10.43 -23.46
C GLY A 229 4.60 -10.36 -23.93
N THR A 230 4.07 -9.15 -24.01
CA THR A 230 2.73 -8.91 -24.58
C THR A 230 2.68 -9.20 -26.09
N ASP A 231 3.83 -9.23 -26.76
CA ASP A 231 3.98 -9.64 -28.15
C ASP A 231 4.41 -11.12 -28.19
N GLU A 232 3.68 -11.95 -28.96
CA GLU A 232 3.64 -13.42 -28.86
C GLU A 232 4.98 -14.19 -29.10
N ASP A 233 6.12 -13.51 -29.27
CA ASP A 233 7.42 -14.14 -29.53
C ASP A 233 8.61 -13.53 -28.76
N GLU A 234 8.39 -12.53 -27.89
CA GLU A 234 9.49 -11.86 -27.15
C GLU A 234 9.50 -12.27 -25.67
N LEU A 235 10.55 -12.97 -25.26
CA LEU A 235 10.81 -13.22 -23.84
C LEU A 235 11.47 -11.99 -23.21
N LEU A 236 10.85 -11.47 -22.16
CA LEU A 236 11.34 -10.31 -21.42
C LEU A 236 12.09 -10.75 -20.16
N PRO A 237 13.27 -10.15 -19.88
CA PRO A 237 13.96 -10.39 -18.64
C PRO A 237 13.21 -9.71 -17.48
N GLU A 238 12.87 -10.49 -16.47
CA GLU A 238 12.24 -10.03 -15.25
C GLU A 238 13.10 -10.40 -14.05
N GLU A 239 13.26 -9.44 -13.14
CA GLU A 239 13.94 -9.63 -11.86
C GLU A 239 12.97 -9.34 -10.72
N LYS A 240 13.00 -10.17 -9.68
CA LYS A 240 12.14 -10.07 -8.52
C LYS A 240 12.99 -9.98 -7.26
N LEU A 241 12.82 -8.90 -6.51
CA LEU A 241 13.43 -8.68 -5.21
C LEU A 241 12.41 -9.00 -4.12
N THR A 242 12.73 -9.98 -3.28
CA THR A 242 11.85 -10.43 -2.20
C THR A 242 12.56 -10.27 -0.87
N CYS A 243 11.87 -9.74 0.14
CA CYS A 243 12.31 -9.76 1.53
C CYS A 243 11.27 -10.49 2.38
N ASP A 244 11.71 -11.58 3.01
CA ASP A 244 10.91 -12.39 3.94
C ASP A 244 10.93 -11.73 5.33
N LEU A 245 9.82 -11.11 5.73
CA LEU A 245 9.74 -10.44 7.03
C LEU A 245 9.57 -11.45 8.17
N ASP A 246 8.92 -12.58 7.94
CA ASP A 246 8.74 -13.64 8.94
C ASP A 246 10.11 -14.14 9.42
N ALA A 247 10.98 -14.48 8.46
CA ALA A 247 12.32 -14.97 8.73
C ALA A 247 13.23 -13.89 9.33
N LEU A 248 13.14 -12.66 8.81
CA LEU A 248 13.90 -11.52 9.31
C LEU A 248 13.58 -11.24 10.78
N MET A 249 12.30 -11.07 11.11
CA MET A 249 11.84 -10.69 12.46
C MET A 249 12.10 -11.81 13.46
N SER A 250 11.89 -13.07 13.07
CA SER A 250 12.21 -14.23 13.91
C SER A 250 13.70 -14.32 14.26
N SER A 251 14.58 -13.85 13.37
CA SER A 251 16.02 -13.93 13.57
C SER A 251 16.59 -12.82 14.46
N LEU A 252 15.98 -11.64 14.44
CA LEU A 252 16.50 -10.47 15.12
C LEU A 252 16.21 -10.48 16.62
N GLN A 253 15.35 -11.38 17.11
CA GLN A 253 14.94 -11.48 18.53
C GLN A 253 14.55 -10.12 19.12
N ILE A 254 13.86 -9.28 18.35
CA ILE A 254 13.33 -7.98 18.77
C ILE A 254 11.96 -8.19 19.40
#